data_AF-A0A7J4GRI5-F1
#
_entry.id   AF-A0A7J4GRI5-F1
#
_cell.length_a   1.000
_cell.length_b   1.000
_cell.length_c   1.000
_cell.angle_alpha   90.00
_cell.angle_beta   90.00
_cell.angle_gamma   90.00
#
_symmetry.space_group_name_H-M   'P 1'
#
loop_
_entity.id
_entity.type
_entity.pdbx_description
1 polymer ?
#
loop_
_entity_poly.entity_id
_entity_poly.type
_entity_poly.pdbx_seq_one_letter_code
_entity_poly.pdbx_strand_id
1 'polypeptide(L)'
;MAEIGIHAIWLAQDDPSKNTVVKLSRKGKLILHKKISQLPRRGIILDPLCGKVLGPEDRELMDKGGKLVGLDCSWAQIEDSVRKVGKRTKLQRRMLPMLLAANPVNWGKPSKMTTAEALAASLWILGREQEARGLLNAFSWGEEFFKLNRLPLEAYASANSSGELVRMQMDFFDLPDEVVAALTEEE
;
A
#
# COMPACT_ATOMS: atom_id res chain seq x y z
N MET A 1 10.89 11.86 13.40
CA MET A 1 10.50 10.46 13.08
C MET A 1 11.61 9.86 12.25
N ALA A 2 11.94 8.58 12.44
CA ALA A 2 12.93 7.92 11.58
C ALA A 2 12.33 7.65 10.19
N GLU A 3 13.15 7.74 9.14
CA GLU A 3 12.75 7.42 7.78
C GLU A 3 12.33 5.94 7.67
N ILE A 4 11.24 5.67 6.96
CA ILE A 4 10.74 4.31 6.79
C ILE A 4 11.54 3.63 5.69
N GLY A 5 12.17 2.49 6.00
CA GLY A 5 12.84 1.70 4.98
C GLY A 5 11.82 1.03 4.05
N ILE A 6 11.83 1.42 2.77
CA ILE A 6 10.91 0.94 1.74
C ILE A 6 11.53 -0.24 0.99
N HIS A 7 10.80 -1.33 0.89
CA HIS A 7 11.17 -2.52 0.14
C HIS A 7 10.02 -2.95 -0.78
N ALA A 8 10.34 -3.78 -1.77
CA ALA A 8 9.35 -4.50 -2.55
C ALA A 8 9.84 -5.91 -2.85
N ILE A 9 8.92 -6.87 -2.93
CA ILE A 9 9.20 -8.18 -3.54
C ILE A 9 8.60 -8.21 -4.94
N TRP A 10 9.46 -8.44 -5.93
CA TRP A 10 9.05 -8.58 -7.33
C TRP A 10 9.12 -10.04 -7.74
N LEU A 11 7.96 -10.61 -8.08
CA LEU A 11 7.84 -12.02 -8.45
C LEU A 11 8.12 -12.28 -9.93
N ALA A 12 8.60 -11.29 -10.68
CA ALA A 12 8.98 -11.39 -12.10
C ALA A 12 7.89 -11.98 -12.99
N GLN A 13 6.64 -11.55 -12.77
CA GLN A 13 5.46 -11.98 -13.51
C GLN A 13 5.10 -11.02 -14.67
N ASP A 14 5.80 -9.89 -14.77
CA ASP A 14 5.57 -8.81 -15.73
C ASP A 14 6.87 -8.26 -16.33
N ASP A 15 6.73 -7.38 -17.31
CA ASP A 15 7.84 -6.74 -18.00
C ASP A 15 8.59 -5.76 -17.06
N PRO A 16 9.87 -6.00 -16.72
CA PRO A 16 10.63 -5.16 -15.80
C PRO A 16 10.82 -3.72 -16.30
N SER A 17 10.67 -3.45 -17.60
CA SER A 17 10.76 -2.09 -18.15
C SER A 17 9.54 -1.23 -17.80
N LYS A 18 8.38 -1.87 -17.58
CA LYS A 18 7.11 -1.22 -17.25
C LYS A 18 6.78 -1.28 -15.76
N ASN A 19 7.47 -2.17 -15.03
CA ASN A 19 7.24 -2.39 -13.62
C ASN A 19 7.63 -1.18 -12.75
N THR A 20 6.70 -0.75 -11.90
CA THR A 20 6.87 0.46 -11.07
C THR A 20 7.89 0.28 -9.95
N VAL A 21 7.95 -0.88 -9.29
CA VAL A 21 8.91 -1.13 -8.20
C VAL A 21 10.33 -1.34 -8.73
N VAL A 22 10.48 -1.95 -9.91
CA VAL A 22 11.77 -2.06 -10.59
C VAL A 22 12.30 -0.65 -10.93
N LYS A 23 11.44 0.24 -11.44
CA LYS A 23 11.82 1.63 -11.70
C LYS A 23 12.22 2.39 -10.43
N LEU A 24 11.48 2.24 -9.34
CA LEU A 24 11.83 2.85 -8.05
C LEU A 24 13.16 2.33 -7.51
N SER A 25 13.43 1.03 -7.65
CA SER A 25 14.71 0.42 -7.25
C SER A 25 15.89 0.97 -8.05
N ARG A 26 15.76 1.11 -9.37
CA ARG A 26 16.79 1.72 -10.24
C ARG A 26 17.11 3.16 -9.85
N LYS A 27 16.12 3.88 -9.29
CA LYS A 27 16.28 5.26 -8.78
C LYS A 27 16.76 5.32 -7.32
N GLY A 28 17.07 4.19 -6.69
CA GLY A 28 17.54 4.14 -5.31
C GLY A 28 16.47 4.47 -4.25
N LYS A 29 15.18 4.47 -4.63
CA LYS A 29 14.07 4.85 -3.72
C LYS A 29 13.52 3.69 -2.89
N LEU A 30 13.83 2.45 -3.26
CA LEU A 30 13.48 1.26 -2.49
C LEU A 30 14.47 0.12 -2.73
N ILE A 31 14.49 -0.85 -1.83
CA ILE A 31 15.25 -2.09 -1.96
C ILE A 31 14.35 -3.19 -2.57
N LEU A 32 14.75 -3.70 -3.73
CA LEU A 32 14.01 -4.74 -4.45
C LEU A 32 14.51 -6.14 -4.08
N HIS A 33 13.59 -7.02 -3.72
CA HIS A 33 13.83 -8.42 -3.39
C HIS A 33 13.25 -9.33 -4.46
N LYS A 34 13.95 -10.44 -4.76
CA LYS A 34 13.47 -11.48 -5.68
C LYS A 34 13.07 -12.77 -4.95
N LYS A 35 13.49 -12.92 -3.68
CA LYS A 35 13.20 -14.10 -2.86
C LYS A 35 12.54 -13.66 -1.56
N ILE A 36 11.49 -14.38 -1.15
CA ILE A 36 10.78 -14.12 0.12
C ILE A 36 11.72 -14.19 1.32
N SER A 37 12.73 -15.05 1.29
CA SER A 37 13.73 -15.18 2.36
C SER A 37 14.62 -13.95 2.56
N GLN A 38 14.64 -13.02 1.60
CA GLN A 38 15.38 -11.75 1.69
C GLN A 38 14.54 -10.62 2.29
N LEU A 39 13.23 -10.85 2.47
CA LEU A 39 12.37 -9.84 3.06
C LEU A 39 12.81 -9.49 4.49
N PRO A 40 12.60 -8.23 4.91
CA PRO A 40 12.80 -7.84 6.29
C PRO A 40 11.97 -8.71 7.25
N ARG A 41 12.48 -8.89 8.47
CA ARG A 41 11.81 -9.70 9.49
C ARG A 41 10.78 -8.94 10.32
N ARG A 42 10.80 -7.60 10.27
CA ARG A 42 9.95 -6.71 11.08
C ARG A 42 9.44 -5.56 10.22
N GLY A 43 8.14 -5.30 10.29
CA GLY A 43 7.47 -4.30 9.48
C GLY A 43 6.15 -4.81 8.92
N ILE A 44 5.70 -4.15 7.85
CA ILE A 44 4.41 -4.38 7.20
C ILE A 44 4.64 -4.80 5.76
N ILE A 45 3.84 -5.77 5.32
CA ILE A 45 3.71 -6.11 3.90
C ILE A 45 2.30 -5.79 3.42
N LEU A 46 2.23 -5.10 2.28
CA LEU A 46 0.97 -4.80 1.62
C LEU A 46 0.41 -6.07 1.01
N ASP A 47 -0.83 -6.35 1.39
CA ASP A 47 -1.53 -7.57 1.04
C ASP A 47 -3.02 -7.23 0.87
N PRO A 48 -3.52 -7.15 -0.36
CA PRO A 48 -4.89 -6.71 -0.61
C PRO A 48 -5.96 -7.69 -0.11
N LEU A 49 -5.58 -8.88 0.38
CA LEU A 49 -6.49 -9.95 0.79
C LEU A 49 -6.42 -10.25 2.29
N CYS A 50 -5.74 -9.43 3.11
CA CYS A 50 -5.48 -9.76 4.51
C CYS A 50 -6.52 -9.28 5.54
N GLY A 51 -7.63 -8.66 5.12
CA GLY A 51 -8.75 -8.24 5.98
C GLY A 51 -8.47 -7.06 6.90
N LYS A 52 -7.26 -6.96 7.47
CA LYS A 52 -6.85 -5.83 8.31
C LYS A 52 -6.31 -4.68 7.47
N VAL A 53 -6.97 -3.52 7.54
CA VAL A 53 -6.55 -2.28 6.89
C VAL A 53 -5.36 -1.66 7.62
N LEU A 54 -4.47 -0.99 6.89
CA LEU A 54 -3.37 -0.18 7.42
C LEU A 54 -3.95 1.03 8.15
N GLY A 55 -3.54 1.25 9.40
CA GLY A 55 -4.06 2.34 10.21
C GLY A 55 -3.03 3.05 11.09
N PRO A 56 -3.46 4.03 11.88
CA PRO A 56 -2.61 4.80 12.80
C PRO A 56 -1.85 3.92 13.80
N GLU A 57 -2.42 2.79 14.22
CA GLU A 57 -1.79 1.85 15.16
C GLU A 57 -0.49 1.23 14.60
N ASP A 58 -0.30 1.26 13.29
CA ASP A 58 0.89 0.74 12.64
C ASP A 58 2.09 1.70 12.72
N ARG A 59 1.86 2.97 13.06
CA ARG A 59 2.92 3.99 13.15
C ARG A 59 4.00 3.61 14.14
N GLU A 60 3.63 3.09 15.31
CA GLU A 60 4.59 2.70 16.35
C GLU A 60 5.57 1.61 15.87
N LEU A 61 5.07 0.62 15.12
CA LEU A 61 5.90 -0.43 14.53
C LEU A 61 6.92 0.17 13.56
N MET A 62 6.48 1.13 12.74
CA MET A 62 7.30 1.78 11.74
C MET A 62 8.35 2.70 12.38
N ASP A 63 7.97 3.49 13.37
CA ASP A 63 8.86 4.36 14.15
C ASP A 63 9.93 3.58 14.91
N LYS A 64 9.63 2.36 15.34
CA LYS A 64 10.59 1.42 15.96
C LYS A 64 11.44 0.65 14.92
N GLY A 65 11.58 1.16 13.71
CA GLY A 65 12.44 0.63 12.66
C GLY A 65 11.82 -0.46 11.79
N GLY A 66 10.48 -0.61 11.81
CA GLY A 66 9.75 -1.46 10.89
C GLY A 66 9.96 -1.06 9.42
N LYS A 67 9.88 -2.04 8.52
CA LYS A 67 10.03 -1.83 7.07
C LYS A 67 8.69 -1.94 6.36
N LEU A 68 8.48 -1.10 5.35
CA LEU A 68 7.27 -1.15 4.52
C LEU A 68 7.59 -1.93 3.25
N VAL A 69 6.79 -2.96 2.96
CA VAL A 69 7.06 -3.88 1.86
C VAL A 69 5.88 -3.96 0.90
N GLY A 70 6.12 -3.62 -0.37
CA GLY A 70 5.16 -3.83 -1.45
C GLY A 70 5.23 -5.26 -1.98
N LEU A 71 4.09 -5.92 -2.14
CA LEU A 71 3.98 -7.18 -2.88
C LEU A 71 3.69 -6.86 -4.35
N ASP A 72 4.69 -7.03 -5.21
CA ASP A 72 4.54 -6.78 -6.63
C ASP A 72 4.33 -8.09 -7.40
N CYS A 73 3.08 -8.30 -7.80
CA CYS A 73 2.63 -9.44 -8.58
C CYS A 73 1.49 -9.05 -9.52
N SER A 74 1.25 -9.88 -10.53
CA SER A 74 0.11 -9.70 -11.43
C SER A 74 -1.22 -9.98 -10.71
N TRP A 75 -2.28 -9.27 -11.12
CA TRP A 75 -3.63 -9.51 -10.61
C TRP A 75 -4.09 -10.96 -10.86
N ALA A 76 -3.69 -11.56 -11.99
CA ALA A 76 -4.02 -12.94 -12.33
C ALA A 76 -3.42 -13.98 -11.38
N GLN A 77 -2.46 -13.59 -10.53
CA GLN A 77 -1.75 -14.48 -9.62
C GLN A 77 -1.78 -13.97 -8.17
N ILE A 78 -2.67 -13.02 -7.85
CA ILE A 78 -2.68 -12.33 -6.56
C ILE A 78 -2.89 -13.29 -5.39
N GLU A 79 -3.90 -14.17 -5.46
CA GLU A 79 -4.24 -15.11 -4.39
C GLU A 79 -3.08 -16.08 -4.10
N ASP A 80 -2.50 -16.64 -5.16
CA ASP A 80 -1.36 -17.56 -5.07
C ASP A 80 -0.12 -16.88 -4.51
N SER A 81 0.14 -15.65 -4.93
CA SER A 81 1.29 -14.86 -4.50
C SER A 81 1.16 -14.47 -3.01
N VAL A 82 0.00 -13.93 -2.63
CA VAL A 82 -0.35 -13.60 -1.25
C VAL A 82 -0.24 -14.83 -0.35
N ARG A 83 -0.81 -15.97 -0.76
CA ARG A 83 -0.77 -17.22 0.02
C ARG A 83 0.67 -17.70 0.23
N LYS A 84 1.50 -17.67 -0.82
CA LYS A 84 2.92 -18.10 -0.75
C LYS A 84 3.74 -17.18 0.15
N VAL A 85 3.54 -15.86 0.04
CA VAL A 85 4.28 -14.86 0.80
C VAL A 85 3.82 -14.86 2.26
N GLY A 86 2.51 -14.86 2.52
CA GLY A 86 1.92 -14.88 3.85
C GLY A 86 2.37 -16.07 4.70
N LYS A 87 2.54 -17.26 4.11
CA LYS A 87 3.04 -18.45 4.82
C LYS A 87 4.52 -18.39 5.23
N ARG A 88 5.31 -17.47 4.65
CA ARG A 88 6.78 -17.48 4.77
C ARG A 88 7.34 -16.19 5.37
N THR A 89 6.61 -15.08 5.28
CA THR A 89 7.01 -13.79 5.84
C THR A 89 6.71 -13.71 7.33
N LYS A 90 7.50 -12.89 8.05
CA LYS A 90 7.23 -12.49 9.44
C LYS A 90 6.60 -11.09 9.55
N LEU A 91 6.38 -10.44 8.41
CA LEU A 91 5.82 -9.10 8.33
C LEU A 91 4.32 -9.14 8.66
N GLN A 92 3.83 -8.09 9.31
CA GLN A 92 2.42 -7.92 9.54
C GLN A 92 1.74 -7.58 8.21
N ARG A 93 0.64 -8.28 7.90
CA ARG A 93 -0.08 -8.07 6.65
C ARG A 93 -1.08 -6.92 6.84
N ARG A 94 -1.11 -5.98 5.89
CA ARG A 94 -2.10 -4.89 5.84
C ARG A 94 -2.60 -4.70 4.42
N MET A 95 -3.90 -4.51 4.27
CA MET A 95 -4.49 -4.00 3.04
C MET A 95 -4.62 -2.48 3.12
N LEU A 96 -4.82 -1.83 1.99
CA LEU A 96 -5.07 -0.39 1.94
C LEU A 96 -6.56 -0.10 1.86
N PRO A 97 -7.01 1.05 2.38
CA PRO A 97 -8.33 1.54 2.05
C PRO A 97 -8.45 1.83 0.55
N MET A 98 -9.69 1.98 0.11
CA MET A 98 -10.02 2.31 -1.25
C MET A 98 -9.47 3.69 -1.62
N LEU A 99 -8.79 3.71 -2.76
CA LEU A 99 -8.21 4.88 -3.40
C LEU A 99 -8.30 4.68 -4.91
N LEU A 100 -8.30 5.80 -5.64
CA LEU A 100 -8.32 5.82 -7.10
C LEU A 100 -6.90 5.78 -7.65
N ALA A 101 -6.70 4.98 -8.70
CA ALA A 101 -5.46 4.97 -9.44
C ALA A 101 -5.27 6.27 -10.24
N ALA A 102 -4.06 6.83 -10.25
CA ALA A 102 -3.65 7.93 -11.12
C ALA A 102 -2.61 7.48 -12.18
N ASN A 103 -2.19 6.22 -12.15
CA ASN A 103 -1.36 5.66 -13.20
C ASN A 103 -2.07 5.69 -14.58
N PRO A 104 -1.33 5.86 -15.70
CA PRO A 104 -1.92 6.02 -17.03
C PRO A 104 -2.76 4.84 -17.54
N VAL A 105 -2.60 3.64 -16.96
CA VAL A 105 -3.30 2.43 -17.42
C VAL A 105 -4.69 2.31 -16.78
N ASN A 106 -4.82 2.71 -15.52
CA ASN A 106 -6.02 2.51 -14.71
C ASN A 106 -6.56 3.82 -14.12
N TRP A 107 -6.27 4.97 -14.72
CA TRP A 107 -6.67 6.26 -14.20
C TRP A 107 -8.15 6.29 -13.79
N GLY A 108 -8.43 6.78 -12.58
CA GLY A 108 -9.77 6.91 -12.00
C GLY A 108 -10.41 5.59 -11.55
N LYS A 109 -9.76 4.42 -11.76
CA LYS A 109 -10.34 3.14 -11.34
C LYS A 109 -10.06 2.88 -9.86
N PRO A 110 -11.07 2.50 -9.07
CA PRO A 110 -10.89 2.17 -7.65
C PRO A 110 -10.03 0.91 -7.49
N SER A 111 -9.14 0.92 -6.50
CA SER A 111 -8.32 -0.23 -6.09
C SER A 111 -7.44 -0.84 -7.19
N LYS A 112 -7.21 -0.11 -8.30
CA LYS A 112 -6.32 -0.52 -9.41
C LYS A 112 -4.98 0.23 -9.40
N MET A 113 -4.54 0.59 -8.20
CA MET A 113 -3.24 1.23 -7.95
C MET A 113 -2.08 0.32 -8.39
N THR A 114 -1.00 0.94 -8.82
CA THR A 114 0.33 0.31 -8.93
C THR A 114 0.91 0.05 -7.54
N THR A 115 1.87 -0.86 -7.43
CA THR A 115 2.59 -1.09 -6.17
C THR A 115 3.31 0.18 -5.67
N ALA A 116 3.78 1.05 -6.58
CA ALA A 116 4.34 2.35 -6.22
C ALA A 116 3.31 3.29 -5.57
N GLU A 117 2.11 3.40 -6.13
CA GLU A 117 1.01 4.18 -5.55
C GLU A 117 0.59 3.61 -4.19
N ALA A 118 0.50 2.27 -4.06
CA ALA A 118 0.17 1.61 -2.81
C ALA A 118 1.20 1.91 -1.70
N LEU A 119 2.49 1.83 -2.01
CA LEU A 119 3.56 2.22 -1.08
C LEU A 119 3.45 3.69 -0.66
N ALA A 120 3.17 4.59 -1.60
CA ALA A 120 3.03 6.01 -1.31
C ALA A 120 1.79 6.33 -0.46
N ALA A 121 0.65 5.70 -0.76
CA ALA A 121 -0.56 5.80 0.06
C ALA A 121 -0.29 5.34 1.50
N SER A 122 0.45 4.24 1.66
CA SER A 122 0.82 3.72 2.97
C SER A 122 1.63 4.74 3.78
N LEU A 123 2.65 5.35 3.14
CA LEU A 123 3.44 6.39 3.78
C LEU A 123 2.58 7.58 4.19
N TRP A 124 1.65 8.01 3.32
CA TRP A 124 0.73 9.10 3.62
C TRP A 124 -0.15 8.80 4.84
N ILE A 125 -0.82 7.64 4.87
CA ILE A 125 -1.69 7.22 5.99
C ILE A 125 -0.89 7.14 7.31
N LEU A 126 0.38 6.72 7.23
CA LEU A 126 1.29 6.69 8.38
C LEU A 126 1.83 8.08 8.78
N GLY A 127 1.38 9.16 8.14
CA GLY A 127 1.80 10.53 8.43
C GLY A 127 3.17 10.91 7.86
N ARG A 128 3.62 10.23 6.79
CA ARG A 128 4.89 10.48 6.08
C ARG A 128 4.64 11.08 4.69
N GLU A 129 3.88 12.17 4.62
CA GLU A 129 3.53 12.82 3.34
C GLU A 129 4.77 13.15 2.49
N GLN A 130 5.83 13.71 3.08
CA GLN A 130 7.04 14.07 2.34
C GLN A 130 7.73 12.84 1.72
N GLU A 131 7.81 11.73 2.45
CA GLU A 131 8.36 10.46 1.93
C GLU A 131 7.47 9.90 0.82
N ALA A 132 6.13 9.99 0.97
CA ALA A 132 5.18 9.56 -0.04
C ALA A 132 5.36 10.33 -1.36
N ARG A 133 5.42 11.67 -1.30
CA ARG A 133 5.68 12.55 -2.46
C ARG A 133 7.06 12.28 -3.04
N GLY A 134 8.06 12.11 -2.18
CA GLY A 134 9.41 11.72 -2.55
C GLY A 134 9.45 10.40 -3.33
N LEU A 135 8.60 9.44 -3.00
CA LEU A 135 8.51 8.17 -3.72
C LEU A 135 7.94 8.34 -5.13
N LEU A 136 6.78 9.00 -5.24
CA LEU A 136 6.05 9.12 -6.51
C LEU A 136 6.62 10.18 -7.47
N ASN A 137 7.49 11.08 -7.03
CA ASN A 137 8.20 12.01 -7.94
C ASN A 137 9.08 11.30 -9.00
N ALA A 138 9.27 9.99 -8.87
CA ALA A 138 9.88 9.16 -9.89
C ALA A 138 9.06 9.05 -11.19
N PHE A 139 7.77 9.41 -11.14
CA PHE A 139 6.78 9.30 -12.20
C PHE A 139 6.18 10.68 -12.53
N SER A 140 5.99 10.97 -13.81
CA SER A 140 5.42 12.25 -14.26
C SER A 140 3.98 12.47 -13.78
N TRP A 141 3.23 11.38 -13.58
CA TRP A 141 1.86 11.37 -13.06
C TRP A 141 1.79 11.28 -11.53
N GLY A 142 2.94 11.19 -10.83
CA GLY A 142 2.96 10.89 -9.40
C GLY A 142 2.21 11.91 -8.53
N GLU A 143 2.26 13.19 -8.89
CA GLU A 143 1.53 14.25 -8.19
C GLU A 143 0.01 14.14 -8.37
N GLU A 144 -0.44 13.61 -9.52
CA GLU A 144 -1.85 13.43 -9.82
C GLU A 144 -2.51 12.43 -8.85
N PHE A 145 -1.75 11.46 -8.36
CA PHE A 145 -2.23 10.51 -7.35
C PHE A 145 -2.70 11.22 -6.07
N PHE A 146 -1.91 12.17 -5.57
CA PHE A 146 -2.23 12.91 -4.36
C PHE A 146 -3.36 13.92 -4.59
N LYS A 147 -3.43 14.55 -5.78
CA LYS A 147 -4.53 15.44 -6.14
C LYS A 147 -5.86 14.70 -6.23
N LEU A 148 -5.87 13.59 -6.96
CA LEU A 148 -7.06 12.75 -7.17
C LEU A 148 -7.62 12.22 -5.85
N ASN A 149 -6.73 11.86 -4.92
CA ASN A 149 -7.09 11.25 -3.65
C ASN A 149 -6.95 12.18 -2.44
N ARG A 150 -6.89 13.50 -2.63
CA ARG A 150 -6.55 14.44 -1.56
C ARG A 150 -7.46 14.28 -0.34
N LEU A 151 -8.77 14.35 -0.55
CA LEU A 151 -9.77 14.25 0.52
C LEU A 151 -9.71 12.90 1.26
N PRO A 152 -9.76 11.73 0.60
CA PRO A 152 -9.66 10.46 1.32
C PRO A 152 -8.31 10.28 2.03
N LEU A 153 -7.19 10.69 1.42
CA LEU A 153 -5.88 10.59 2.05
C LEU A 153 -5.75 11.45 3.32
N GLU A 154 -6.28 12.68 3.29
CA GLU A 154 -6.36 13.57 4.47
C GLU A 154 -7.21 12.94 5.57
N ALA A 155 -8.40 12.43 5.23
CA ALA A 155 -9.29 11.76 6.18
C ALA A 155 -8.61 10.53 6.82
N TYR A 156 -8.08 9.62 6.00
CA TYR A 156 -7.45 8.39 6.48
C TYR A 156 -6.22 8.66 7.37
N ALA A 157 -5.44 9.69 7.07
CA ALA A 157 -4.30 10.08 7.91
C ALA A 157 -4.72 10.66 9.28
N SER A 158 -5.95 11.17 9.38
CA SER A 158 -6.52 11.76 10.60
C SER A 158 -7.26 10.75 11.50
N ALA A 159 -7.55 9.55 10.99
CA ALA A 159 -8.20 8.50 11.78
C ALA A 159 -7.39 8.15 13.04
N ASN A 160 -8.06 7.59 14.04
CA ASN A 160 -7.47 7.10 15.29
C ASN A 160 -7.33 5.57 15.33
N SER A 161 -7.97 4.86 14.40
CA SER A 161 -7.88 3.41 14.26
C SER A 161 -8.14 2.96 12.82
N SER A 162 -7.70 1.74 12.47
CA SER A 162 -8.08 1.11 11.20
C SER A 162 -9.60 0.99 11.02
N GLY A 163 -10.36 0.75 12.10
CA GLY A 163 -11.83 0.65 12.03
C GLY A 163 -12.49 1.99 11.70
N GLU A 164 -12.03 3.07 12.33
CA GLU A 164 -12.48 4.42 12.00
C GLU A 164 -12.13 4.81 10.56
N LEU A 165 -10.91 4.51 10.12
CA LEU A 165 -10.47 4.74 8.74
C LEU A 165 -11.37 4.03 7.73
N VAL A 166 -11.78 2.81 8.04
CA VAL A 166 -12.71 2.06 7.20
C VAL A 166 -14.10 2.68 7.15
N ARG A 167 -14.61 3.22 8.27
CA ARG A 167 -15.88 3.97 8.27
C ARG A 167 -15.76 5.24 7.43
N MET A 168 -14.66 5.99 7.55
CA MET A 168 -14.40 7.19 6.73
C MET A 168 -14.35 6.89 5.23
N GLN A 169 -13.97 5.67 4.83
CA GLN A 169 -13.98 5.26 3.43
C GLN A 169 -15.38 5.35 2.80
N MET A 170 -16.45 5.15 3.59
CA MET A 170 -17.83 5.21 3.12
C MET A 170 -18.27 6.63 2.74
N ASP A 171 -17.58 7.67 3.21
CA ASP A 171 -17.86 9.06 2.83
C ASP A 171 -17.38 9.39 1.40
N PHE A 172 -16.50 8.55 0.84
CA PHE A 172 -15.85 8.80 -0.46
C PHE A 172 -16.20 7.76 -1.53
N PHE A 173 -16.55 6.54 -1.12
CA PHE A 173 -16.76 5.42 -2.02
C PHE A 173 -18.02 4.63 -1.63
N ASP A 174 -18.85 4.35 -2.62
CA ASP A 174 -19.95 3.39 -2.48
C ASP A 174 -19.35 1.98 -2.33
N LEU A 175 -19.40 1.45 -1.11
CA LEU A 175 -18.97 0.09 -0.84
C LEU A 175 -20.11 -0.89 -1.12
N PRO A 176 -19.83 -2.11 -1.62
CA PRO A 176 -20.85 -3.14 -1.70
C PRO A 176 -21.48 -3.40 -0.33
N ASP A 177 -22.79 -3.61 -0.28
CA ASP A 177 -23.55 -3.81 0.97
C ASP A 177 -22.95 -4.91 1.86
N GLU A 178 -22.39 -5.97 1.26
CA GLU A 178 -21.71 -7.06 1.97
C GLU A 178 -20.47 -6.59 2.74
N VAL A 179 -19.73 -5.64 2.19
CA VAL A 179 -18.54 -5.04 2.83
C VAL A 179 -19.01 -4.11 3.94
N VAL A 180 -20.06 -3.33 3.71
CA VAL A 180 -20.64 -2.46 4.74
C VAL A 180 -21.13 -3.28 5.93
N ALA A 181 -21.87 -4.37 5.69
CA ALA A 181 -22.40 -5.26 6.72
C ALA A 181 -21.29 -5.91 7.56
N ALA A 182 -20.23 -6.42 6.92
CA ALA A 182 -19.09 -7.00 7.64
C ALA A 182 -18.34 -6.00 8.53
N LEU A 183 -18.46 -4.70 8.27
CA LEU A 183 -17.80 -3.63 9.01
C LEU A 183 -18.67 -3.02 10.11
N THR A 184 -19.98 -3.22 10.06
CA THR A 184 -20.94 -2.76 11.08
C THR A 184 -21.27 -3.82 12.13
N GLU A 185 -20.97 -5.10 11.88
CA GLU A 185 -21.23 -6.22 12.81
C GLU A 185 -20.16 -6.42 13.91
N GLU A 186 -19.04 -5.68 13.89
CA GLU A 186 -17.99 -5.75 14.94
C GLU A 186 -18.21 -4.77 16.13
N GLU A 187 -19.44 -4.27 16.35
CA GLU A 187 -19.84 -3.49 17.56
C GLU A 187 -20.36 -4.38 18.70
#